data_AF-A0A1Y3X1H7-F1
#
_entry.id   AF-A0A1Y3X1H7-F1
#
_cell.length_a   1.000
_cell.length_b   1.000
_cell.length_c   1.000
_cell.angle_alpha   90.00
_cell.angle_beta   90.00
_cell.angle_gamma   90.00
#
_symmetry.space_group_name_H-M   'P 1'
#
loop_
_entity.id
_entity.type
_entity.pdbx_description
1 polymer ?
#
loop_
_entity_poly.entity_id
_entity_poly.type
_entity_poly.pdbx_seq_one_letter_code
_entity_poly.pdbx_strand_id
1 'polypeptide(L)'
;MDIELKQQIDSWTEANKHQNVIDFLEGISPANRNFEEIGLLARAYNYNGEYEKALVLLESIREAGELDTNWNYRMGYAHYYLGRSREALSYFTKADELTPGDEDTIDFIRQCNIEIPFKSRVDAFWSWFLQNEAELSRMVEKRNEYDSDVVVGFIEQGTDLIAKDVHFNIGGDYEFTFSIEDNEHLFYLYPYLISRMPESLEGKWHFFPYNPGMDASFEFRMHGIKVNMEEVYVYANYDDKQNDFAVSFYEKGLCSLPEEQGYGTFCIMMEIMLGEGLAFRYISDVERADELRGDMFPLTTLRKHITQTLKEHGKEVFENPKDVFVTYQLEPEENEELRYDVAIGSTCFSHLISQYYENDTTIFDKINRFGAQAVFLAFPYDNISAEQRKLVLDFRYALEDRITKEILNPEGLGLLLGGAMGTCCCYMDFLLYDVNAFLEKVVPVLREYPQYSFYLSDFHQNCRLTRLSDSERKDC
;
A
#
# COMPACT_ATOMS: atom_id res chain seq x y z
N MET A 1 10.95 40.10 -6.84
CA MET A 1 12.22 40.45 -6.16
C MET A 1 13.31 40.74 -7.20
N ASP A 2 14.35 41.51 -6.87
CA ASP A 2 15.52 41.73 -7.74
C ASP A 2 16.35 40.44 -7.90
N ILE A 3 16.95 40.21 -9.07
CA ILE A 3 17.67 38.97 -9.41
C ILE A 3 18.93 38.83 -8.55
N GLU A 4 19.69 39.91 -8.38
CA GLU A 4 20.90 39.92 -7.55
C GLU A 4 20.57 39.58 -6.09
N LEU A 5 19.44 40.09 -5.61
CA LEU A 5 19.00 39.82 -4.25
C LEU A 5 18.56 38.36 -4.05
N LYS A 6 17.89 37.78 -5.04
CA LYS A 6 17.54 36.35 -5.03
C LYS A 6 18.79 35.48 -4.93
N GLN A 7 19.78 35.75 -5.76
CA GLN A 7 21.08 35.06 -5.74
C GLN A 7 21.79 35.20 -4.38
N GLN A 8 21.68 36.37 -3.74
CA GLN A 8 22.26 36.58 -2.43
C GLN A 8 21.56 35.76 -1.33
N ILE A 9 20.22 35.66 -1.37
CA ILE A 9 19.43 34.83 -0.46
C ILE A 9 19.75 33.34 -0.67
N ASP A 10 19.86 32.90 -1.92
CA ASP A 10 20.19 31.52 -2.25
C ASP A 10 21.62 31.17 -1.78
N SER A 11 22.59 32.05 -2.01
CA SER A 11 23.96 31.89 -1.49
C SER A 11 24.02 31.83 0.05
N TRP A 12 23.20 32.63 0.76
CA TRP A 12 23.10 32.50 2.21
C TRP A 12 22.46 31.19 2.64
N THR A 13 21.45 30.72 1.91
CA THR A 13 20.75 29.46 2.20
C THR A 13 21.70 28.27 2.01
N GLU A 14 22.44 28.20 0.90
CA GLU A 14 23.46 27.18 0.63
C GLU A 14 24.58 27.17 1.67
N ALA A 15 24.91 28.33 2.23
CA ALA A 15 25.91 28.47 3.29
C ALA A 15 25.35 28.23 4.72
N ASN A 16 24.10 27.76 4.85
CA ASN A 16 23.38 27.61 6.13
C ASN A 16 23.32 28.90 6.97
N LYS A 17 23.34 30.07 6.33
CA LYS A 17 23.25 31.40 6.96
C LYS A 17 21.80 31.90 6.99
N HIS A 18 20.89 31.08 7.51
CA HIS A 18 19.46 31.39 7.51
C HIS A 18 19.12 32.66 8.31
N GLN A 19 19.85 32.93 9.40
CA GLN A 19 19.69 34.18 10.15
C GLN A 19 19.94 35.43 9.29
N ASN A 20 20.89 35.40 8.34
CA ASN A 20 21.12 36.53 7.45
C ASN A 20 19.92 36.78 6.52
N VAL A 21 19.26 35.72 6.06
CA VAL A 21 18.03 35.81 5.26
C VAL A 21 16.90 36.40 6.09
N ILE A 22 16.75 35.96 7.35
CA ILE A 22 15.76 36.48 8.30
C ILE A 22 16.01 37.97 8.52
N ASP A 23 17.21 38.36 8.96
CA ASP A 23 17.54 39.76 9.26
C ASP A 23 17.29 40.68 8.06
N PHE A 24 17.62 40.22 6.85
CA PHE A 24 17.39 40.96 5.62
C PHE A 24 15.89 41.14 5.32
N LEU A 25 15.12 40.04 5.29
CA LEU A 25 13.70 40.07 4.94
C LEU A 25 12.84 40.72 6.04
N GLU A 26 13.27 40.64 7.30
CA GLU A 26 12.64 41.37 8.41
C GLU A 26 12.83 42.87 8.32
N GLY A 27 13.91 43.33 7.70
CA GLY A 27 14.15 44.73 7.37
C GLY A 27 13.12 45.32 6.39
N ILE A 28 12.42 44.48 5.62
CA ILE A 28 11.28 44.88 4.78
C ILE A 28 10.04 44.94 5.68
N SER A 29 9.31 46.05 5.64
CA SER A 29 8.07 46.17 6.44
C SER A 29 7.05 45.10 6.02
N PRO A 30 6.28 44.52 6.96
CA PRO A 30 5.31 43.47 6.62
C PRO A 30 4.32 43.85 5.51
N ALA A 31 3.88 45.11 5.46
CA ALA A 31 2.96 45.61 4.44
C ALA A 31 3.55 45.70 3.03
N ASN A 32 4.88 45.66 2.91
CA ASN A 32 5.59 45.73 1.64
C ASN A 32 6.12 44.36 1.17
N ARG A 33 5.95 43.29 1.97
CA ARG A 33 6.40 41.96 1.58
C ARG A 33 5.41 41.34 0.60
N ASN A 34 5.91 40.86 -0.53
CA ASN A 34 5.10 40.08 -1.49
C ASN A 34 5.11 38.58 -1.12
N PHE A 35 4.34 37.79 -1.88
CA PHE A 35 4.22 36.34 -1.69
C PHE A 35 5.58 35.62 -1.67
N GLU A 36 6.50 35.96 -2.58
CA GLU A 36 7.83 35.34 -2.68
C GLU A 36 8.68 35.67 -1.43
N GLU A 37 8.69 36.92 -0.98
CA GLU A 37 9.43 37.36 0.21
C GLU A 37 8.89 36.74 1.50
N ILE A 38 7.56 36.63 1.64
CA ILE A 38 6.93 35.94 2.78
C ILE A 38 7.31 34.47 2.77
N GLY A 39 7.26 33.81 1.61
CA GLY A 39 7.64 32.42 1.45
C GLY A 39 9.13 32.16 1.76
N LEU A 40 10.03 33.02 1.31
CA LEU A 40 11.47 32.90 1.61
C LEU A 40 11.79 33.16 3.09
N LEU A 41 11.08 34.11 3.73
CA LEU A 41 11.21 34.34 5.17
C LEU A 41 10.71 33.13 5.96
N ALA A 42 9.57 32.54 5.59
CA ALA A 42 9.07 31.32 6.20
C ALA A 42 10.05 30.14 6.03
N ARG A 43 10.66 29.98 4.83
CA ARG A 43 11.72 28.99 4.60
C ARG A 43 12.90 29.19 5.54
N ALA A 44 13.35 30.44 5.68
CA ALA A 44 14.47 30.76 6.56
C ALA A 44 14.15 30.49 8.03
N TYR A 45 12.92 30.79 8.47
CA TYR A 45 12.45 30.44 9.81
C TYR A 45 12.38 28.94 10.04
N ASN A 46 11.90 28.16 9.06
CA ASN A 46 11.91 26.71 9.12
C ASN A 46 13.33 26.16 9.33
N TYR A 47 14.30 26.60 8.52
CA TYR A 47 15.68 26.13 8.66
C TYR A 47 16.41 26.65 9.91
N ASN A 48 15.88 27.69 10.56
CA ASN A 48 16.37 28.17 11.85
C ASN A 48 15.68 27.50 13.06
N GLY A 49 14.72 26.59 12.82
CA GLY A 49 13.96 25.92 13.88
C GLY A 49 12.80 26.74 14.46
N GLU A 50 12.42 27.85 13.84
CA GLU A 50 11.36 28.75 14.29
C GLU A 50 10.03 28.46 13.60
N TYR A 51 9.60 27.19 13.64
CA TYR A 51 8.48 26.65 12.86
C TYR A 51 7.15 27.39 13.06
N GLU A 52 6.80 27.76 14.30
CA GLU A 52 5.55 28.48 14.57
C GLU A 52 5.53 29.88 13.91
N LYS A 53 6.69 30.55 13.78
CA LYS A 53 6.78 31.81 13.05
C LYS A 53 6.60 31.60 11.56
N ALA A 54 7.16 30.52 11.02
CA ALA A 54 6.97 30.16 9.62
C ALA A 54 5.49 29.89 9.31
N LEU A 55 4.78 29.14 10.16
CA LEU A 55 3.35 28.87 10.00
C LEU A 55 2.51 30.16 10.00
N VAL A 56 2.76 31.09 10.94
CA VAL A 56 2.04 32.38 10.97
C VAL A 56 2.22 33.17 9.68
N LEU A 57 3.44 33.18 9.11
CA LEU A 57 3.70 33.84 7.84
C LEU A 57 3.01 33.14 6.67
N LEU A 58 3.11 31.81 6.59
CA LEU A 58 2.51 31.03 5.51
C LEU A 58 0.98 31.16 5.52
N GLU A 59 0.36 31.11 6.70
CA GLU A 59 -1.09 31.28 6.83
C GLU A 59 -1.56 32.67 6.38
N SER A 60 -0.73 33.71 6.53
CA SER A 60 -1.06 35.07 6.05
C SER A 60 -1.23 35.18 4.53
N ILE A 61 -0.72 34.19 3.78
CA ILE A 61 -0.78 34.13 2.31
C ILE A 61 -1.52 32.88 1.81
N ARG A 62 -2.32 32.23 2.66
CA ARG A 62 -3.01 30.95 2.37
C ARG A 62 -3.79 30.95 1.06
N GLU A 63 -4.59 31.98 0.79
CA GLU A 63 -5.46 32.05 -0.40
C GLU A 63 -4.68 31.88 -1.71
N ALA A 64 -3.47 32.43 -1.80
CA ALA A 64 -2.58 32.23 -2.94
C ALA A 64 -1.68 30.98 -2.78
N GLY A 65 -1.37 30.60 -1.53
CA GLY A 65 -0.41 29.56 -1.20
C GLY A 65 -0.92 28.13 -1.38
N GLU A 66 -2.22 27.87 -1.21
CA GLU A 66 -2.78 26.51 -1.32
C GLU A 66 -2.54 25.86 -2.69
N LEU A 67 -2.35 26.66 -3.74
CA LEU A 67 -2.06 26.22 -5.10
C LEU A 67 -0.56 26.29 -5.46
N ASP A 68 0.31 26.63 -4.50
CA ASP A 68 1.76 26.73 -4.68
C ASP A 68 2.48 25.56 -3.99
N THR A 69 3.31 24.83 -4.76
CA THR A 69 4.07 23.68 -4.28
C THR A 69 4.99 24.05 -3.11
N ASN A 70 5.72 25.17 -3.21
CA ASN A 70 6.69 25.57 -2.19
C ASN A 70 6.01 25.98 -0.88
N TRP A 71 4.85 26.63 -0.95
CA TRP A 71 4.05 26.97 0.21
C TRP A 71 3.58 25.71 0.93
N ASN A 72 3.03 24.74 0.19
CA ASN A 72 2.60 23.46 0.75
C ASN A 72 3.78 22.70 1.37
N TYR A 73 4.92 22.60 0.67
CA TYR A 73 6.13 21.98 1.21
C TYR A 73 6.59 22.66 2.52
N ARG A 74 6.60 24.01 2.57
CA ARG A 74 7.03 24.76 3.77
C ARG A 74 6.04 24.62 4.94
N MET A 75 4.75 24.53 4.66
CA MET A 75 3.73 24.19 5.66
C MET A 75 3.98 22.79 6.20
N GLY A 76 4.14 21.81 5.30
CA GLY A 76 4.47 20.43 5.64
C GLY A 76 5.70 20.33 6.53
N TYR A 77 6.79 20.99 6.13
CA TYR A 77 8.05 21.03 6.88
C TYR A 77 7.86 21.58 8.29
N ALA A 78 7.19 22.72 8.44
CA ALA A 78 6.93 23.30 9.75
C ALA A 78 6.08 22.39 10.64
N HIS A 79 5.02 21.79 10.09
CA HIS A 79 4.17 20.83 10.82
C HIS A 79 4.94 19.57 11.22
N TYR A 80 5.78 19.03 10.34
CA TYR A 80 6.59 17.83 10.59
C TYR A 80 7.50 18.02 11.80
N TYR A 81 8.31 19.07 11.81
CA TYR A 81 9.23 19.34 12.93
C TYR A 81 8.54 19.79 14.22
N LEU A 82 7.25 20.16 14.15
CA LEU A 82 6.39 20.37 15.32
C LEU A 82 5.74 19.07 15.85
N GLY A 83 6.02 17.92 15.23
CA GLY A 83 5.43 16.63 15.58
C GLY A 83 3.96 16.49 15.17
N ARG A 84 3.51 17.28 14.18
CA ARG A 84 2.14 17.30 13.65
C ARG A 84 2.10 16.54 12.32
N SER A 85 2.43 15.25 12.37
CA SER A 85 2.70 14.43 11.18
C SER A 85 1.49 14.28 10.26
N ARG A 86 0.26 14.37 10.77
CA ARG A 86 -0.96 14.20 9.96
C ARG A 86 -1.23 15.45 9.13
N GLU A 87 -1.06 16.61 9.73
CA GLU A 87 -1.10 17.90 9.04
C GLU A 87 0.05 18.01 8.05
N ALA A 88 1.26 17.60 8.45
CA ALA A 88 2.44 17.59 7.58
C ALA A 88 2.20 16.74 6.33
N LEU A 89 1.72 15.50 6.51
CA LEU A 89 1.37 14.60 5.42
C LEU A 89 0.39 15.25 4.44
N SER A 90 -0.68 15.87 4.95
CA SER A 90 -1.66 16.54 4.09
C SER A 90 -1.03 17.62 3.20
N TYR A 91 -0.11 18.42 3.74
CA TYR A 91 0.56 19.46 2.97
C TYR A 91 1.60 18.91 2.00
N PHE A 92 2.38 17.91 2.39
CA PHE A 92 3.35 17.28 1.49
C PHE A 92 2.66 16.51 0.36
N THR A 93 1.58 15.78 0.63
CA THR A 93 0.75 15.15 -0.41
C THR A 93 0.23 16.21 -1.38
N LYS A 94 -0.19 17.38 -0.89
CA LYS A 94 -0.62 18.45 -1.78
C LYS A 94 0.52 19.02 -2.63
N ALA A 95 1.72 19.12 -2.07
CA ALA A 95 2.90 19.53 -2.83
C ALA A 95 3.24 18.52 -3.93
N ASP A 96 3.19 17.22 -3.64
CA ASP A 96 3.41 16.15 -4.62
C ASP A 96 2.32 16.13 -5.71
N GLU A 97 1.04 16.33 -5.37
CA GLU A 97 -0.03 16.49 -6.38
C GLU A 97 0.24 17.64 -7.37
N LEU A 98 0.79 18.76 -6.87
CA LEU A 98 1.08 19.95 -7.68
C LEU A 98 2.39 19.82 -8.47
N THR A 99 3.38 19.11 -7.93
CA THR A 99 4.67 18.85 -8.57
C THR A 99 5.15 17.45 -8.20
N PRO A 100 4.69 16.43 -8.94
CA PRO A 100 5.00 15.04 -8.63
C PRO A 100 6.47 14.72 -8.83
N GLY A 101 7.01 13.81 -8.01
CA GLY A 101 8.36 13.27 -8.21
C GLY A 101 9.49 14.10 -7.59
N ASP A 102 9.18 15.07 -6.73
CA ASP A 102 10.18 15.74 -5.90
C ASP A 102 10.66 14.80 -4.78
N GLU A 103 11.92 14.39 -4.83
CA GLU A 103 12.51 13.40 -3.92
C GLU A 103 12.36 13.79 -2.44
N ASP A 104 12.65 15.06 -2.10
CA ASP A 104 12.52 15.57 -0.73
C ASP A 104 11.06 15.47 -0.24
N THR A 105 10.10 15.85 -1.08
CA THR A 105 8.67 15.78 -0.74
C THR A 105 8.23 14.34 -0.50
N ILE A 106 8.63 13.42 -1.38
CA ILE A 106 8.33 11.99 -1.26
C ILE A 106 8.94 11.41 0.02
N ASP A 107 10.18 11.77 0.34
CA ASP A 107 10.84 11.32 1.56
C ASP A 107 10.13 11.82 2.82
N PHE A 108 9.69 13.08 2.86
CA PHE A 108 8.89 13.58 3.97
C PHE A 108 7.51 12.91 4.08
N ILE A 109 6.85 12.59 2.96
CA ILE A 109 5.61 11.79 2.95
C ILE A 109 5.88 10.44 3.60
N ARG A 110 6.97 9.76 3.20
CA ARG A 110 7.37 8.46 3.76
C ARG A 110 7.63 8.53 5.26
N GLN A 111 8.35 9.54 5.73
CA GLN A 111 8.57 9.74 7.17
C GLN A 111 7.26 9.98 7.94
N CYS A 112 6.36 10.83 7.42
CA CYS A 112 5.07 11.05 8.05
C CYS A 112 4.24 9.74 8.12
N ASN A 113 4.32 8.91 7.08
CA ASN A 113 3.64 7.61 7.05
C ASN A 113 4.25 6.60 8.04
N ILE A 114 5.55 6.67 8.32
CA ILE A 114 6.20 5.89 9.39
C ILE A 114 5.75 6.36 10.79
N GLU A 115 5.60 7.67 10.99
CA GLU A 115 5.14 8.25 12.26
C GLU A 115 3.65 8.02 12.53
N ILE A 116 2.86 7.76 11.48
CA ILE A 116 1.44 7.40 11.55
C ILE A 116 1.24 6.02 10.93
N PRO A 117 1.68 4.95 11.61
CA PRO A 117 1.71 3.60 11.05
C PRO A 117 0.31 3.08 10.76
N PHE A 118 0.18 2.22 9.74
CA PHE A 118 -1.10 1.63 9.31
C PHE A 118 -1.87 1.02 10.48
N LYS A 119 -1.17 0.33 11.39
CA LYS A 119 -1.78 -0.21 12.62
C LYS A 119 -2.54 0.86 13.42
N SER A 120 -1.94 2.02 13.66
CA SER A 120 -2.59 3.11 14.42
C SER A 120 -3.81 3.70 13.68
N ARG A 121 -3.75 3.71 12.35
CA ARG A 121 -4.84 4.16 11.48
C ARG A 121 -6.02 3.20 11.49
N VAL A 122 -5.74 1.89 11.47
CA VAL A 122 -6.74 0.84 11.66
C VAL A 122 -7.42 0.96 13.03
N ASP A 123 -6.63 1.14 14.10
CA ASP A 123 -7.17 1.34 15.45
C ASP A 123 -8.08 2.60 15.52
N ALA A 124 -7.71 3.68 14.80
CA ALA A 124 -8.52 4.90 14.69
C ALA A 124 -9.82 4.69 13.89
N PHE A 125 -9.77 3.97 12.77
CA PHE A 125 -10.95 3.61 11.98
C PHE A 125 -11.96 2.82 12.81
N TRP A 126 -11.53 1.78 13.52
CA TRP A 126 -12.42 0.98 14.35
C TRP A 126 -13.00 1.77 15.53
N SER A 127 -12.20 2.66 16.11
CA SER A 127 -12.66 3.58 17.15
C SER A 127 -13.74 4.53 16.62
N TRP A 128 -13.56 5.06 15.41
CA TRP A 128 -14.56 5.88 14.73
C TRP A 128 -15.81 5.07 14.39
N PHE A 129 -15.66 3.85 13.89
CA PHE A 129 -16.78 3.00 13.51
C PHE A 129 -17.67 2.69 14.72
N LEU A 130 -17.07 2.32 15.86
CA LEU A 130 -17.81 2.09 17.11
C LEU A 130 -18.56 3.32 17.60
N GLN A 131 -17.96 4.51 17.49
CA GLN A 131 -18.60 5.77 17.88
C GLN A 131 -19.80 6.11 16.99
N ASN A 132 -19.76 5.69 15.72
CA ASN A 132 -20.76 6.02 14.71
C ASN A 132 -21.69 4.84 14.36
N GLU A 133 -21.56 3.69 15.02
CA GLU A 133 -22.24 2.43 14.71
C GLU A 133 -23.77 2.59 14.63
N ALA A 134 -24.35 3.38 15.55
CA ALA A 134 -25.78 3.61 15.61
C ALA A 134 -26.29 4.44 14.41
N GLU A 135 -25.49 5.37 13.91
CA GLU A 135 -25.83 6.14 12.71
C GLU A 135 -25.64 5.29 11.46
N LEU A 136 -24.52 4.57 11.36
CA LEU A 136 -24.24 3.63 10.27
C LEU A 136 -25.36 2.58 10.13
N SER A 137 -25.82 2.05 11.27
CA SER A 137 -26.94 1.12 11.30
C SER A 137 -28.22 1.74 10.75
N ARG A 138 -28.52 2.98 11.15
CA ARG A 138 -29.69 3.70 10.67
C ARG A 138 -29.62 3.91 9.15
N MET A 139 -28.44 4.25 8.63
CA MET A 139 -28.21 4.39 7.19
C MET A 139 -28.43 3.07 6.43
N VAL A 140 -28.00 1.94 6.99
CA VAL A 140 -28.25 0.60 6.42
C VAL A 140 -29.74 0.25 6.44
N GLU A 141 -30.39 0.38 7.60
CA GLU A 141 -31.82 0.02 7.80
C GLU A 141 -32.77 0.89 6.97
N LYS A 142 -32.42 2.16 6.79
CA LYS A 142 -33.24 3.16 6.10
C LYS A 142 -32.59 3.65 4.82
N ARG A 143 -31.91 2.76 4.08
CA ARG A 143 -31.17 3.11 2.85
C ARG A 143 -31.96 4.00 1.87
N ASN A 144 -33.26 3.78 1.73
CA ASN A 144 -34.13 4.54 0.82
C ASN A 144 -34.43 5.98 1.31
N GLU A 145 -34.13 6.33 2.56
CA GLU A 145 -34.33 7.66 3.14
C GLU A 145 -33.09 8.57 3.00
N TYR A 146 -31.95 8.02 2.62
CA TYR A 146 -30.68 8.75 2.52
C TYR A 146 -30.24 8.93 1.06
N ASP A 147 -29.63 10.08 0.78
CA ASP A 147 -28.89 10.29 -0.46
C ASP A 147 -27.55 9.53 -0.41
N SER A 148 -27.18 8.89 -1.53
CA SER A 148 -25.99 8.04 -1.57
C SER A 148 -24.71 8.84 -1.30
N ASP A 149 -24.61 10.08 -1.78
CA ASP A 149 -23.42 10.91 -1.59
C ASP A 149 -23.27 11.32 -0.12
N VAL A 150 -24.39 11.48 0.59
CA VAL A 150 -24.39 11.77 2.04
C VAL A 150 -23.90 10.57 2.84
N VAL A 151 -24.31 9.35 2.46
CA VAL A 151 -23.86 8.12 3.12
C VAL A 151 -22.36 7.90 2.87
N VAL A 152 -21.93 8.04 1.61
CA VAL A 152 -20.53 7.90 1.22
C VAL A 152 -19.68 8.92 1.96
N GLY A 153 -20.03 10.21 1.91
CA GLY A 153 -19.27 11.26 2.60
C GLY A 153 -19.27 11.14 4.14
N PHE A 154 -20.25 10.44 4.73
CA PHE A 154 -20.20 10.11 6.15
C PHE A 154 -19.21 8.98 6.43
N ILE A 155 -19.25 7.91 5.65
CA ILE A 155 -18.34 6.76 5.81
C ILE A 155 -16.89 7.16 5.49
N GLU A 156 -16.68 8.05 4.52
CA GLU A 156 -15.37 8.60 4.16
C GLU A 156 -14.66 9.27 5.35
N GLN A 157 -15.40 9.86 6.30
CA GLN A 157 -14.79 10.41 7.53
C GLN A 157 -14.06 9.34 8.35
N GLY A 158 -14.53 8.09 8.28
CA GLY A 158 -13.89 6.94 8.90
C GLY A 158 -12.79 6.36 8.04
N THR A 159 -13.07 6.07 6.77
CA THR A 159 -12.09 5.40 5.89
C THR A 159 -10.88 6.30 5.59
N ASP A 160 -11.03 7.63 5.57
CA ASP A 160 -9.93 8.59 5.47
C ASP A 160 -8.95 8.53 6.66
N LEU A 161 -9.35 7.94 7.80
CA LEU A 161 -8.44 7.69 8.90
C LEU A 161 -7.39 6.64 8.52
N ILE A 162 -7.73 5.73 7.61
CA ILE A 162 -6.88 4.67 7.05
C ILE A 162 -5.96 5.26 5.96
N ALA A 163 -6.57 5.73 4.88
CA ALA A 163 -5.92 6.36 3.74
C ALA A 163 -6.98 7.10 2.91
N LYS A 164 -6.53 8.06 2.10
CA LYS A 164 -7.39 8.69 1.09
C LYS A 164 -7.76 7.71 -0.01
N ASP A 165 -8.95 7.86 -0.58
CA ASP A 165 -9.48 7.06 -1.70
C ASP A 165 -9.64 5.56 -1.37
N VAL A 166 -10.04 5.26 -0.13
CA VAL A 166 -10.43 3.90 0.27
C VAL A 166 -11.84 3.62 -0.26
N HIS A 167 -11.93 2.70 -1.21
CA HIS A 167 -13.18 2.28 -1.83
C HIS A 167 -13.85 1.17 -1.01
N PHE A 168 -15.18 1.24 -0.92
CA PHE A 168 -15.99 0.29 -0.15
C PHE A 168 -17.39 0.17 -0.74
N ASN A 169 -18.02 -0.96 -0.43
CA ASN A 169 -19.42 -1.23 -0.67
C ASN A 169 -20.10 -1.49 0.66
N ILE A 170 -21.22 -0.81 0.89
CA ILE A 170 -22.12 -1.13 2.00
C ILE A 170 -23.34 -1.85 1.45
N GLY A 171 -23.63 -3.02 1.99
CA GLY A 171 -24.71 -3.92 1.57
C GLY A 171 -25.96 -3.83 2.45
N GLY A 172 -26.97 -4.63 2.11
CA GLY A 172 -28.01 -4.97 3.07
C GLY A 172 -27.45 -5.86 4.17
N ASP A 173 -28.24 -6.13 5.21
CA ASP A 173 -27.88 -7.07 6.28
C ASP A 173 -26.53 -6.74 6.97
N TYR A 174 -26.22 -5.45 7.09
CA TYR A 174 -25.02 -4.94 7.77
C TYR A 174 -23.69 -5.44 7.17
N GLU A 175 -23.69 -5.70 5.87
CA GLU A 175 -22.47 -6.03 5.14
C GLU A 175 -21.65 -4.78 4.80
N PHE A 176 -20.34 -4.84 5.04
CA PHE A 176 -19.37 -3.83 4.65
C PHE A 176 -18.16 -4.50 3.99
N THR A 177 -17.94 -4.20 2.72
CA THR A 177 -16.92 -4.84 1.89
C THR A 177 -15.96 -3.78 1.39
N PHE A 178 -14.68 -3.88 1.73
CA PHE A 178 -13.65 -3.03 1.09
C PHE A 178 -13.48 -3.46 -0.37
N SER A 179 -13.05 -2.56 -1.26
CA SER A 179 -12.80 -2.86 -2.67
C SER A 179 -11.30 -2.78 -2.98
N ILE A 180 -10.81 -3.68 -3.83
CA ILE A 180 -9.41 -3.69 -4.26
C ILE A 180 -9.19 -2.72 -5.43
N GLU A 181 -10.14 -2.54 -6.34
CA GLU A 181 -10.02 -1.62 -7.50
C GLU A 181 -8.65 -1.74 -8.22
N ASP A 182 -8.23 -2.97 -8.55
CA ASP A 182 -6.92 -3.32 -9.15
C ASP A 182 -5.67 -3.06 -8.28
N ASN A 183 -5.82 -2.68 -7.01
CA ASN A 183 -4.72 -2.37 -6.13
C ASN A 183 -4.27 -3.58 -5.29
N GLU A 184 -3.43 -4.42 -5.88
CA GLU A 184 -3.03 -5.70 -5.27
C GLU A 184 -2.42 -5.62 -3.86
N HIS A 185 -1.76 -4.52 -3.49
CA HIS A 185 -1.23 -4.32 -2.14
C HIS A 185 -2.32 -4.40 -1.05
N LEU A 186 -3.57 -4.10 -1.41
CA LEU A 186 -4.72 -4.16 -0.52
C LEU A 186 -5.09 -5.59 -0.09
N PHE A 187 -4.74 -6.62 -0.89
CA PHE A 187 -4.84 -8.02 -0.48
C PHE A 187 -3.97 -8.35 0.75
N TYR A 188 -2.97 -7.52 1.04
CA TYR A 188 -2.07 -7.69 2.19
C TYR A 188 -2.39 -6.72 3.33
N LEU A 189 -3.14 -5.65 3.09
CA LEU A 189 -3.50 -4.64 4.09
C LEU A 189 -4.89 -4.88 4.69
N TYR A 190 -5.91 -5.12 3.88
CA TYR A 190 -7.28 -5.25 4.37
C TYR A 190 -7.54 -6.50 5.21
N PRO A 191 -6.92 -7.67 4.99
CA PRO A 191 -7.07 -8.78 5.93
C PRO A 191 -6.63 -8.41 7.35
N TYR A 192 -5.56 -7.61 7.48
CA TYR A 192 -5.16 -7.09 8.79
C TYR A 192 -6.20 -6.12 9.35
N LEU A 193 -6.68 -5.17 8.55
CA LEU A 193 -7.77 -4.26 8.95
C LEU A 193 -8.95 -5.04 9.56
N ILE A 194 -9.44 -6.08 8.89
CA ILE A 194 -10.57 -6.91 9.35
C ILE A 194 -10.19 -7.74 10.58
N SER A 195 -8.97 -8.26 10.66
CA SER A 195 -8.51 -8.99 11.86
C SER A 195 -8.50 -8.16 13.15
N ARG A 196 -8.55 -6.83 13.02
CA ARG A 196 -8.60 -5.86 14.13
C ARG A 196 -10.02 -5.42 14.48
N MET A 197 -11.04 -5.98 13.83
CA MET A 197 -12.44 -5.66 14.10
C MET A 197 -12.78 -5.92 15.57
N PRO A 198 -13.43 -4.96 16.26
CA PRO A 198 -13.90 -5.16 17.63
C PRO A 198 -14.93 -6.29 17.74
N GLU A 199 -14.76 -7.19 18.72
CA GLU A 199 -15.67 -8.33 18.98
C GLU A 199 -17.15 -7.92 19.11
N SER A 200 -17.42 -6.69 19.59
CA SER A 200 -18.79 -6.17 19.73
C SER A 200 -19.53 -6.01 18.40
N LEU A 201 -18.83 -6.00 17.27
CA LEU A 201 -19.40 -5.86 15.94
C LEU A 201 -19.71 -7.22 15.28
N GLU A 202 -19.00 -8.30 15.62
CA GLU A 202 -19.06 -9.60 14.93
C GLU A 202 -20.48 -10.21 14.84
N GLY A 203 -21.32 -9.95 15.83
CA GLY A 203 -22.68 -10.49 15.87
C GLY A 203 -23.70 -9.74 15.00
N LYS A 204 -23.34 -8.56 14.50
CA LYS A 204 -24.25 -7.68 13.76
C LYS A 204 -23.70 -7.27 12.40
N TRP A 205 -22.43 -6.88 12.33
CA TRP A 205 -21.79 -6.43 11.11
C TRP A 205 -20.97 -7.53 10.48
N HIS A 206 -21.02 -7.60 9.15
CA HIS A 206 -20.30 -8.57 8.34
C HIS A 206 -19.28 -7.84 7.48
N PHE A 207 -18.02 -7.87 7.89
CA PHE A 207 -16.95 -7.19 7.19
C PHE A 207 -16.15 -8.14 6.28
N PHE A 208 -15.88 -7.68 5.07
CA PHE A 208 -15.04 -8.38 4.11
C PHE A 208 -13.85 -7.51 3.69
N PRO A 209 -12.62 -8.06 3.66
CA PRO A 209 -11.44 -7.30 3.24
C PRO A 209 -11.46 -6.98 1.74
N TYR A 210 -12.26 -7.72 0.98
CA TYR A 210 -12.50 -7.57 -0.44
C TYR A 210 -13.71 -8.43 -0.80
N ASN A 211 -14.29 -8.23 -1.98
CA ASN A 211 -15.48 -8.94 -2.40
C ASN A 211 -15.26 -10.47 -2.39
N PRO A 212 -16.00 -11.21 -1.55
CA PRO A 212 -15.85 -12.66 -1.46
C PRO A 212 -16.49 -13.39 -2.64
N GLY A 213 -17.21 -12.71 -3.53
CA GLY A 213 -17.97 -13.30 -4.63
C GLY A 213 -19.34 -13.82 -4.19
N MET A 214 -20.28 -13.95 -5.13
CA MET A 214 -21.63 -14.43 -4.85
C MET A 214 -22.17 -15.38 -5.93
N ASP A 215 -22.98 -16.35 -5.53
CA ASP A 215 -23.61 -17.31 -6.46
C ASP A 215 -24.99 -16.84 -6.95
N ALA A 216 -25.60 -15.88 -6.26
CA ALA A 216 -26.97 -15.45 -6.53
C ALA A 216 -27.04 -14.57 -7.78
N SER A 217 -27.96 -14.88 -8.68
CA SER A 217 -28.23 -14.01 -9.83
C SER A 217 -29.03 -12.78 -9.43
N PHE A 218 -28.70 -11.66 -10.06
CA PHE A 218 -29.43 -10.41 -9.97
C PHE A 218 -29.32 -9.64 -11.29
N GLU A 219 -30.01 -8.51 -11.34
CA GLU A 219 -29.97 -7.63 -12.50
C GLU A 219 -28.93 -6.53 -12.32
N PHE A 220 -27.94 -6.52 -13.20
CA PHE A 220 -26.88 -5.52 -13.27
C PHE A 220 -27.27 -4.39 -14.23
N ARG A 221 -26.93 -3.15 -13.88
CA ARG A 221 -27.23 -1.96 -14.69
C ARG A 221 -26.03 -1.02 -14.72
N MET A 222 -25.50 -0.79 -15.91
CA MET A 222 -24.39 0.14 -16.17
C MET A 222 -24.43 0.56 -17.64
N HIS A 223 -23.92 1.75 -17.97
CA HIS A 223 -23.88 2.26 -19.36
C HIS A 223 -25.20 2.16 -20.16
N GLY A 224 -26.34 2.23 -19.47
CA GLY A 224 -27.67 2.16 -20.09
C GLY A 224 -28.13 0.74 -20.49
N ILE A 225 -27.34 -0.30 -20.25
CA ILE A 225 -27.77 -1.69 -20.41
C ILE A 225 -28.29 -2.27 -19.08
N LYS A 226 -29.10 -3.32 -19.20
CA LYS A 226 -29.71 -4.06 -18.10
C LYS A 226 -29.49 -5.54 -18.40
N VAL A 227 -28.66 -6.20 -17.60
CA VAL A 227 -28.22 -7.58 -17.86
C VAL A 227 -28.52 -8.44 -16.64
N ASN A 228 -29.14 -9.59 -16.85
CA ASN A 228 -29.29 -10.59 -15.80
C ASN A 228 -27.99 -11.42 -15.73
N MET A 229 -27.43 -11.62 -14.53
CA MET A 229 -26.18 -12.38 -14.36
C MET A 229 -26.26 -13.83 -14.88
N GLU A 230 -27.46 -14.44 -14.94
CA GLU A 230 -27.66 -15.78 -15.54
C GLU A 230 -27.63 -15.77 -17.08
N GLU A 231 -27.81 -14.61 -17.71
CA GLU A 231 -27.82 -14.46 -19.16
C GLU A 231 -26.44 -14.05 -19.72
N VAL A 232 -25.45 -13.84 -18.85
CA VAL A 232 -24.05 -13.71 -19.24
C VAL A 232 -23.46 -15.10 -19.31
N TYR A 233 -22.98 -15.48 -20.49
CA TYR A 233 -22.37 -16.78 -20.73
C TYR A 233 -20.86 -16.65 -20.77
N VAL A 234 -20.16 -17.59 -20.13
CA VAL A 234 -18.71 -17.64 -20.07
C VAL A 234 -18.20 -19.02 -20.48
N TYR A 235 -17.00 -19.06 -21.01
CA TYR A 235 -16.19 -20.26 -21.18
C TYR A 235 -14.89 -20.05 -20.42
N ALA A 236 -14.44 -21.03 -19.63
CA ALA A 236 -13.22 -20.94 -18.85
C ALA A 236 -12.28 -22.08 -19.26
N ASN A 237 -11.12 -21.74 -19.83
CA ASN A 237 -10.11 -22.69 -20.25
C ASN A 237 -8.98 -22.77 -19.22
N TYR A 238 -8.87 -23.91 -18.54
CA TYR A 238 -7.85 -24.13 -17.51
C TYR A 238 -6.49 -24.52 -18.09
N ASP A 239 -5.43 -23.83 -17.67
CA ASP A 239 -4.03 -24.23 -17.90
C ASP A 239 -3.46 -24.87 -16.62
N ASP A 240 -3.19 -26.18 -16.65
CA ASP A 240 -2.68 -26.90 -15.47
C ASP A 240 -1.24 -26.52 -15.06
N LYS A 241 -0.45 -25.98 -15.99
CA LYS A 241 0.93 -25.56 -15.72
C LYS A 241 0.97 -24.21 -15.02
N GLN A 242 0.23 -23.23 -15.54
CA GLN A 242 0.13 -21.91 -14.92
C GLN A 242 -0.84 -21.89 -13.73
N ASN A 243 -1.73 -22.88 -13.68
CA ASN A 243 -2.76 -23.05 -12.66
C ASN A 243 -3.72 -21.85 -12.64
N ASP A 244 -4.15 -21.43 -13.84
CA ASP A 244 -5.04 -20.30 -14.09
C ASP A 244 -6.04 -20.62 -15.24
N PHE A 245 -6.92 -19.67 -15.52
CA PHE A 245 -8.01 -19.79 -16.48
C PHE A 245 -8.04 -18.57 -17.40
N ALA A 246 -8.06 -18.82 -18.71
CA ALA A 246 -8.47 -17.84 -19.70
C ALA A 246 -10.00 -17.89 -19.86
N VAL A 247 -10.67 -16.74 -19.74
CA VAL A 247 -12.13 -16.63 -19.76
C VAL A 247 -12.60 -15.95 -21.04
N SER A 248 -13.56 -16.54 -21.74
CA SER A 248 -14.29 -15.86 -22.82
C SER A 248 -15.73 -15.57 -22.38
N PHE A 249 -16.30 -14.43 -22.74
CA PHE A 249 -17.69 -14.09 -22.39
C PHE A 249 -18.56 -13.69 -23.58
N TYR A 250 -19.87 -13.89 -23.44
CA TYR A 250 -20.88 -13.45 -24.39
C TYR A 250 -22.17 -13.03 -23.68
N GLU A 251 -22.63 -11.81 -23.97
CA GLU A 251 -24.00 -11.36 -23.72
C GLU A 251 -24.34 -10.28 -24.75
N LYS A 252 -25.58 -10.28 -25.26
CA LYS A 252 -25.97 -9.43 -26.39
C LYS A 252 -25.88 -7.94 -26.08
N GLY A 253 -26.29 -7.51 -24.90
CA GLY A 253 -26.19 -6.14 -24.41
C GLY A 253 -24.74 -5.69 -24.25
N LEU A 254 -23.90 -6.49 -23.57
CA LEU A 254 -22.47 -6.24 -23.43
C LEU A 254 -21.77 -6.15 -24.79
N CYS A 255 -22.06 -7.07 -25.71
CA CYS A 255 -21.47 -7.05 -27.05
C CYS A 255 -21.98 -5.89 -27.93
N SER A 256 -23.08 -5.22 -27.55
CA SER A 256 -23.58 -4.04 -28.25
C SER A 256 -22.89 -2.72 -27.82
N LEU A 257 -22.15 -2.75 -26.72
CA LEU A 257 -21.35 -1.62 -26.25
C LEU A 257 -20.03 -1.49 -27.04
N PRO A 258 -19.38 -0.30 -27.02
CA PRO A 258 -17.98 -0.18 -27.40
C PRO A 258 -17.13 -1.23 -26.68
N GLU A 259 -16.12 -1.76 -27.35
CA GLU A 259 -15.34 -2.91 -26.87
C GLU A 259 -14.79 -2.73 -25.46
N GLU A 260 -14.10 -1.61 -25.18
CA GLU A 260 -13.59 -1.30 -23.84
C GLU A 260 -14.69 -1.19 -22.77
N GLN A 261 -15.86 -0.63 -23.11
CA GLN A 261 -16.98 -0.53 -22.18
C GLN A 261 -17.61 -1.89 -21.91
N GLY A 262 -17.82 -2.71 -22.94
CA GLY A 262 -18.34 -4.06 -22.79
C GLY A 262 -17.40 -4.94 -21.98
N TYR A 263 -16.10 -4.85 -22.27
CA TYR A 263 -15.03 -5.54 -21.53
C TYR A 263 -15.00 -5.11 -20.05
N GLY A 264 -14.89 -3.80 -19.78
CA GLY A 264 -14.84 -3.30 -18.40
C GLY A 264 -16.10 -3.63 -17.60
N THR A 265 -17.28 -3.53 -18.24
CA THR A 265 -18.55 -3.94 -17.61
C THR A 265 -18.54 -5.43 -17.27
N PHE A 266 -18.06 -6.28 -18.17
CA PHE A 266 -17.95 -7.71 -17.89
C PHE A 266 -16.97 -8.00 -16.76
N CYS A 267 -15.81 -7.33 -16.69
CA CYS A 267 -14.84 -7.54 -15.62
C CYS A 267 -15.46 -7.25 -14.25
N ILE A 268 -16.20 -6.15 -14.10
CA ILE A 268 -16.95 -5.83 -12.88
C ILE A 268 -17.96 -6.95 -12.54
N MET A 269 -18.74 -7.41 -13.54
CA MET A 269 -19.70 -8.49 -13.33
C MET A 269 -19.01 -9.80 -12.93
N MET A 270 -17.89 -10.13 -13.55
CA MET A 270 -17.10 -11.32 -13.24
C MET A 270 -16.56 -11.25 -11.81
N GLU A 271 -15.97 -10.13 -11.40
CA GLU A 271 -15.45 -9.95 -10.05
C GLU A 271 -16.55 -10.01 -9.00
N ILE A 272 -17.72 -9.43 -9.26
CA ILE A 272 -18.88 -9.55 -8.37
C ILE A 272 -19.23 -11.02 -8.13
N MET A 273 -19.28 -11.83 -9.18
CA MET A 273 -19.69 -13.23 -9.10
C MET A 273 -18.59 -14.15 -8.59
N LEU A 274 -17.35 -13.96 -9.05
CA LEU A 274 -16.20 -14.80 -8.73
C LEU A 274 -15.57 -14.45 -7.39
N GLY A 275 -15.57 -13.18 -7.01
CA GLY A 275 -14.81 -12.61 -5.90
C GLY A 275 -13.43 -12.14 -6.34
N GLU A 276 -12.97 -11.03 -5.76
CA GLU A 276 -11.73 -10.35 -6.18
C GLU A 276 -10.50 -11.24 -5.97
N GLY A 277 -10.43 -12.00 -4.87
CA GLY A 277 -9.29 -12.87 -4.59
C GLY A 277 -9.14 -14.03 -5.58
N LEU A 278 -10.25 -14.67 -5.97
CA LEU A 278 -10.24 -15.73 -6.99
C LEU A 278 -9.99 -15.16 -8.39
N ALA A 279 -10.58 -13.99 -8.70
CA ALA A 279 -10.34 -13.29 -9.95
C ALA A 279 -8.85 -12.99 -10.13
N PHE A 280 -8.25 -12.32 -9.14
CA PHE A 280 -6.83 -11.97 -9.12
C PHE A 280 -5.92 -13.20 -9.25
N ARG A 281 -6.25 -14.30 -8.56
CA ARG A 281 -5.36 -15.47 -8.50
C ARG A 281 -5.43 -16.35 -9.75
N TYR A 282 -6.62 -16.53 -10.29
CA TYR A 282 -6.91 -17.62 -11.23
C TYR A 282 -7.35 -17.14 -12.60
N ILE A 283 -7.61 -15.86 -12.83
CA ILE A 283 -7.95 -15.36 -14.17
C ILE A 283 -6.70 -14.76 -14.81
N SER A 284 -6.27 -15.33 -15.92
CA SER A 284 -5.08 -14.89 -16.65
C SER A 284 -5.41 -13.97 -17.83
N ASP A 285 -6.56 -14.20 -18.47
CA ASP A 285 -7.01 -13.41 -19.62
C ASP A 285 -8.54 -13.42 -19.72
N VAL A 286 -9.08 -12.36 -20.31
CA VAL A 286 -10.51 -12.17 -20.53
C VAL A 286 -10.76 -11.69 -21.96
N GLU A 287 -11.54 -12.44 -22.73
CA GLU A 287 -11.84 -12.10 -24.12
C GLU A 287 -13.35 -12.08 -24.39
N ARG A 288 -13.79 -11.15 -25.25
CA ARG A 288 -15.18 -11.11 -25.73
C ARG A 288 -15.36 -12.09 -26.90
N ALA A 289 -16.37 -12.96 -26.82
CA ALA A 289 -16.77 -13.80 -27.94
C ALA A 289 -17.77 -13.09 -28.87
N ASP A 290 -17.72 -13.40 -30.17
CA ASP A 290 -18.63 -12.83 -31.18
C ASP A 290 -20.06 -13.41 -31.12
N GLU A 291 -20.18 -14.66 -30.67
CA GLU A 291 -21.44 -15.38 -30.59
C GLU A 291 -21.48 -16.36 -29.41
N LEU A 292 -22.71 -16.74 -29.00
CA LEU A 292 -22.91 -17.76 -27.97
C LEU A 292 -22.49 -19.13 -28.51
N ARG A 293 -21.42 -19.69 -27.94
CA ARG A 293 -20.95 -21.05 -28.24
C ARG A 293 -21.63 -22.09 -27.34
N GLY A 294 -21.77 -23.32 -27.83
CA GLY A 294 -22.47 -24.39 -27.10
C GLY A 294 -21.75 -24.94 -25.87
N ASP A 295 -20.48 -24.60 -25.68
CA ASP A 295 -19.63 -24.96 -24.54
C ASP A 295 -19.60 -23.89 -23.43
N MET A 296 -20.26 -22.74 -23.65
CA MET A 296 -20.37 -21.68 -22.66
C MET A 296 -21.45 -22.00 -21.63
N PHE A 297 -21.24 -21.56 -20.40
CA PHE A 297 -22.13 -21.75 -19.26
C PHE A 297 -22.41 -20.41 -18.56
N PRO A 298 -23.49 -20.28 -17.77
CA PRO A 298 -23.81 -19.02 -17.09
C PRO A 298 -22.72 -18.55 -16.14
N LEU A 299 -22.45 -17.23 -16.11
CA LEU A 299 -21.44 -16.59 -15.26
C LEU A 299 -21.65 -16.92 -13.77
N THR A 300 -22.91 -17.04 -13.32
CA THR A 300 -23.28 -17.44 -11.95
C THR A 300 -22.70 -18.79 -11.52
N THR A 301 -22.25 -19.62 -12.46
CA THR A 301 -21.65 -20.93 -12.16
C THR A 301 -20.12 -20.94 -12.25
N LEU A 302 -19.49 -19.83 -12.66
CA LEU A 302 -18.04 -19.71 -12.88
C LEU A 302 -17.22 -20.04 -11.63
N ARG A 303 -17.59 -19.47 -10.47
CA ARG A 303 -16.89 -19.74 -9.21
C ARG A 303 -16.86 -21.23 -8.88
N LYS A 304 -18.02 -21.88 -8.98
CA LYS A 304 -18.13 -23.33 -8.75
C LYS A 304 -17.31 -24.11 -9.77
N HIS A 305 -17.33 -23.72 -11.04
CA HIS A 305 -16.54 -24.34 -12.09
C HIS A 305 -15.04 -24.28 -11.79
N ILE A 306 -14.50 -23.09 -11.51
CA ILE A 306 -13.07 -22.89 -11.19
C ILE A 306 -12.68 -23.72 -9.97
N THR A 307 -13.41 -23.60 -8.86
CA THR A 307 -13.08 -24.30 -7.62
C THR A 307 -13.18 -25.82 -7.74
N GLN A 308 -14.11 -26.34 -8.55
CA GLN A 308 -14.22 -27.77 -8.82
C GLN A 308 -13.09 -28.26 -9.74
N THR A 309 -12.78 -27.53 -10.81
CA THR A 309 -11.70 -27.87 -11.74
C THR A 309 -10.36 -27.94 -11.02
N LEU A 310 -10.04 -26.98 -10.14
CA LEU A 310 -8.83 -27.01 -9.32
C LEU A 310 -8.75 -28.26 -8.45
N LYS A 311 -9.85 -28.61 -7.76
CA LYS A 311 -9.91 -29.82 -6.91
C LYS A 311 -9.75 -31.11 -7.72
N GLU A 312 -10.35 -31.18 -8.90
CA GLU A 312 -10.23 -32.34 -9.80
C GLU A 312 -8.80 -32.55 -10.31
N HIS A 313 -8.02 -31.48 -10.40
CA HIS A 313 -6.59 -31.52 -10.74
C HIS A 313 -5.68 -31.64 -9.50
N GLY A 314 -6.26 -31.89 -8.31
CA GLY A 314 -5.52 -32.07 -7.07
C GLY A 314 -4.88 -30.79 -6.52
N LYS A 315 -5.38 -29.62 -6.92
CA LYS A 315 -4.92 -28.30 -6.47
C LYS A 315 -5.74 -27.82 -5.28
N GLU A 316 -5.10 -27.07 -4.39
CA GLU A 316 -5.79 -26.32 -3.35
C GLU A 316 -6.37 -25.01 -3.92
N VAL A 317 -7.47 -24.54 -3.31
CA VAL A 317 -8.13 -23.29 -3.68
C VAL A 317 -7.73 -22.21 -2.70
N PHE A 318 -7.15 -21.13 -3.20
CA PHE A 318 -6.70 -19.99 -2.40
C PHE A 318 -7.49 -18.75 -2.80
N GLU A 319 -8.21 -18.17 -1.84
CA GLU A 319 -8.93 -16.90 -2.04
C GLU A 319 -8.11 -15.69 -1.55
N ASN A 320 -7.01 -15.92 -0.83
CA ASN A 320 -6.16 -14.86 -0.33
C ASN A 320 -4.75 -14.96 -0.94
N PRO A 321 -4.32 -13.97 -1.72
CA PRO A 321 -2.99 -13.96 -2.34
C PRO A 321 -1.84 -14.14 -1.35
N LYS A 322 -1.96 -13.63 -0.11
CA LYS A 322 -0.90 -13.74 0.90
C LYS A 322 -0.61 -15.17 1.35
N ASP A 323 -1.51 -16.12 1.09
CA ASP A 323 -1.37 -17.51 1.52
C ASP A 323 -0.67 -18.38 0.47
N VAL A 324 -0.35 -17.82 -0.70
CA VAL A 324 0.25 -18.55 -1.83
C VAL A 324 1.71 -18.14 -2.02
N PHE A 325 2.63 -19.04 -1.69
CA PHE A 325 4.06 -18.83 -1.94
C PHE A 325 4.49 -19.47 -3.27
N VAL A 326 5.20 -18.71 -4.08
CA VAL A 326 5.85 -19.19 -5.31
C VAL A 326 7.36 -19.13 -5.18
N THR A 327 8.05 -20.05 -5.83
CA THR A 327 9.52 -20.05 -5.91
C THR A 327 9.96 -19.30 -7.15
N TYR A 328 11.01 -18.49 -7.02
CA TYR A 328 11.66 -17.81 -8.14
C TYR A 328 13.17 -18.08 -8.13
N GLN A 329 13.78 -18.00 -9.30
CA GLN A 329 15.22 -18.16 -9.50
C GLN A 329 15.72 -17.01 -10.36
N LEU A 330 16.89 -16.49 -10.00
CA LEU A 330 17.57 -15.41 -10.69
C LEU A 330 19.01 -15.83 -10.95
N GLU A 331 19.63 -15.24 -11.96
CA GLU A 331 21.07 -15.36 -12.18
C GLU A 331 21.77 -14.27 -11.36
N PRO A 332 22.64 -14.60 -10.39
CA PRO A 332 23.31 -13.60 -9.57
C PRO A 332 24.26 -12.71 -10.37
N GLU A 333 24.28 -11.43 -10.03
CA GLU A 333 25.11 -10.40 -10.67
C GLU A 333 25.89 -9.59 -9.62
N GLU A 334 27.08 -9.11 -9.98
CA GLU A 334 27.82 -8.15 -9.15
C GLU A 334 27.15 -6.77 -9.24
N ASN A 335 26.70 -6.24 -8.11
CA ASN A 335 26.04 -4.94 -8.02
C ASN A 335 26.31 -4.29 -6.64
N GLU A 336 26.24 -2.96 -6.58
CA GLU A 336 26.29 -2.21 -5.31
C GLU A 336 24.96 -2.31 -4.54
N GLU A 337 23.85 -2.48 -5.26
CA GLU A 337 22.52 -2.71 -4.69
C GLU A 337 22.40 -4.13 -4.10
N LEU A 338 21.63 -4.24 -3.01
CA LEU A 338 21.33 -5.53 -2.40
C LEU A 338 20.44 -6.38 -3.33
N ARG A 339 20.40 -7.68 -3.07
CA ARG A 339 19.56 -8.69 -3.74
C ARG A 339 19.93 -9.03 -5.19
N TYR A 340 20.88 -8.36 -5.83
CA TYR A 340 21.44 -8.82 -7.11
C TYR A 340 22.27 -10.09 -6.96
N ASP A 341 22.66 -10.46 -5.73
CA ASP A 341 23.30 -11.74 -5.45
C ASP A 341 22.31 -12.90 -5.31
N VAL A 342 20.99 -12.66 -5.32
CA VAL A 342 19.94 -13.66 -5.12
C VAL A 342 20.00 -14.72 -6.22
N ALA A 343 20.04 -15.99 -5.82
CA ALA A 343 19.97 -17.12 -6.74
C ALA A 343 18.59 -17.80 -6.70
N ILE A 344 18.00 -17.89 -5.51
CA ILE A 344 16.70 -18.53 -5.30
C ILE A 344 15.95 -17.85 -4.17
N GLY A 345 14.64 -17.72 -4.32
CA GLY A 345 13.78 -17.22 -3.27
C GLY A 345 12.37 -17.78 -3.34
N SER A 346 11.60 -17.46 -2.32
CA SER A 346 10.17 -17.73 -2.25
C SER A 346 9.44 -16.48 -1.81
N THR A 347 8.33 -16.15 -2.45
CA THR A 347 7.52 -14.97 -2.13
C THR A 347 6.05 -15.27 -2.29
N CYS A 348 5.20 -14.64 -1.49
CA CYS A 348 3.77 -14.53 -1.77
C CYS A 348 3.41 -13.28 -2.57
N PHE A 349 4.34 -12.34 -2.73
CA PHE A 349 4.11 -11.04 -3.39
C PHE A 349 5.09 -10.83 -4.55
N SER A 350 4.91 -11.55 -5.65
CA SER A 350 5.84 -11.57 -6.79
C SER A 350 6.05 -10.22 -7.45
N HIS A 351 4.99 -9.42 -7.62
CA HIS A 351 5.11 -8.11 -8.27
C HIS A 351 5.97 -7.11 -7.48
N LEU A 352 5.95 -7.17 -6.14
CA LEU A 352 6.87 -6.40 -5.31
C LEU A 352 8.35 -6.77 -5.58
N ILE A 353 8.63 -8.06 -5.84
CA ILE A 353 9.97 -8.52 -6.24
C ILE A 353 10.32 -7.96 -7.62
N SER A 354 9.44 -8.10 -8.61
CA SER A 354 9.69 -7.60 -9.97
C SER A 354 9.98 -6.10 -9.98
N GLN A 355 9.16 -5.32 -9.27
CA GLN A 355 9.31 -3.87 -9.17
C GLN A 355 10.63 -3.45 -8.52
N TYR A 356 11.11 -4.19 -7.52
CA TYR A 356 12.44 -3.96 -6.95
C TYR A 356 13.53 -4.04 -8.03
N TYR A 357 13.52 -5.07 -8.89
CA TYR A 357 14.54 -5.24 -9.93
C TYR A 357 14.33 -4.30 -11.14
N GLU A 358 13.10 -3.86 -11.38
CA GLU A 358 12.74 -2.88 -12.42
C GLU A 358 13.00 -1.42 -11.98
N ASN A 359 13.37 -1.21 -10.71
CA ASN A 359 13.47 0.11 -10.07
C ASN A 359 12.16 0.91 -10.20
N ASP A 360 11.03 0.23 -10.04
CA ASP A 360 9.69 0.78 -9.98
C ASP A 360 9.24 0.82 -8.52
N THR A 361 8.82 1.98 -8.01
CA THR A 361 8.38 2.14 -6.63
C THR A 361 6.85 2.12 -6.48
N THR A 362 6.09 1.86 -7.54
CA THR A 362 4.63 2.03 -7.55
C THR A 362 3.92 1.25 -6.42
N ILE A 363 4.20 -0.03 -6.23
CA ILE A 363 3.61 -0.85 -5.13
C ILE A 363 4.17 -0.39 -3.78
N PHE A 364 5.47 -0.11 -3.71
CA PHE A 364 6.12 0.36 -2.49
C PHE A 364 5.49 1.66 -1.97
N ASP A 365 5.30 2.64 -2.84
CA ASP A 365 4.70 3.93 -2.50
C ASP A 365 3.19 3.79 -2.17
N LYS A 366 2.47 2.91 -2.88
CA LYS A 366 1.08 2.57 -2.56
C LYS A 366 0.96 1.95 -1.15
N ILE A 367 1.86 1.03 -0.78
CA ILE A 367 1.93 0.47 0.58
C ILE A 367 2.24 1.58 1.60
N ASN A 368 3.22 2.43 1.29
CA ASN A 368 3.64 3.53 2.16
C ASN A 368 2.50 4.52 2.42
N ARG A 369 1.66 4.83 1.43
CA ARG A 369 0.50 5.72 1.56
C ARG A 369 -0.48 5.29 2.67
N PHE A 370 -0.58 3.99 2.95
CA PHE A 370 -1.38 3.45 4.05
C PHE A 370 -0.70 3.54 5.43
N GLY A 371 0.58 3.95 5.49
CA GLY A 371 1.40 3.90 6.71
C GLY A 371 2.03 2.52 6.96
N ALA A 372 1.99 1.61 5.99
CA ALA A 372 2.68 0.32 6.06
C ALA A 372 4.03 0.41 5.32
N GLN A 373 4.98 -0.48 5.64
CA GLN A 373 6.32 -0.47 5.04
C GLN A 373 6.66 -1.85 4.48
N ALA A 374 6.97 -1.93 3.19
CA ALA A 374 7.62 -3.11 2.61
C ALA A 374 9.13 -2.99 2.86
N VAL A 375 9.70 -3.99 3.54
CA VAL A 375 11.12 -3.99 3.94
C VAL A 375 11.70 -5.39 3.77
N PHE A 376 13.03 -5.48 3.75
CA PHE A 376 13.71 -6.76 3.91
C PHE A 376 14.83 -6.68 4.94
N LEU A 377 14.97 -7.73 5.74
CA LEU A 377 16.14 -7.97 6.57
C LEU A 377 17.18 -8.72 5.74
N ALA A 378 18.41 -8.20 5.72
CA ALA A 378 19.55 -8.83 5.10
C ALA A 378 20.57 -9.26 6.17
N PHE A 379 21.15 -10.45 6.01
CA PHE A 379 22.33 -10.85 6.78
C PHE A 379 23.37 -11.53 5.88
N PRO A 380 24.61 -11.01 5.83
CA PRO A 380 25.70 -11.62 5.09
C PRO A 380 26.13 -12.96 5.71
N TYR A 381 26.62 -13.87 4.86
CA TYR A 381 27.20 -15.13 5.29
C TYR A 381 28.37 -15.56 4.40
N ASP A 382 29.30 -16.32 4.96
CA ASP A 382 30.41 -16.89 4.18
C ASP A 382 29.91 -18.10 3.36
N ASN A 383 29.99 -18.03 2.03
CA ASN A 383 29.58 -19.12 1.16
C ASN A 383 30.74 -20.10 0.88
N ILE A 384 31.11 -20.90 1.87
CA ILE A 384 32.32 -21.76 1.80
C ILE A 384 32.01 -23.18 1.31
N SER A 385 30.81 -23.71 1.60
CA SER A 385 30.43 -25.09 1.26
C SER A 385 28.92 -25.28 1.11
N ALA A 386 28.51 -26.39 0.48
CA ALA A 386 27.09 -26.74 0.36
C ALA A 386 26.45 -27.03 1.73
N GLU A 387 27.20 -27.65 2.64
CA GLU A 387 26.76 -27.91 4.01
C GLU A 387 26.52 -26.62 4.79
N GLN A 388 27.40 -25.62 4.63
CA GLN A 388 27.21 -24.31 5.25
C GLN A 388 26.01 -23.57 4.67
N ARG A 389 25.82 -23.61 3.34
CA ARG A 389 24.62 -23.02 2.71
C ARG A 389 23.34 -23.62 3.28
N LYS A 390 23.29 -24.94 3.45
CA LYS A 390 22.15 -25.60 4.08
C LYS A 390 21.94 -25.13 5.52
N LEU A 391 22.99 -25.04 6.33
CA LEU A 391 22.91 -24.55 7.70
C LEU A 391 22.38 -23.12 7.78
N VAL A 392 22.84 -22.24 6.88
CA VAL A 392 22.38 -20.85 6.81
C VAL A 392 20.92 -20.76 6.37
N LEU A 393 20.51 -21.59 5.41
CA LEU A 393 19.12 -21.68 4.96
C LEU A 393 18.19 -22.19 6.08
N ASP A 394 18.59 -23.27 6.77
CA ASP A 394 17.84 -23.81 7.93
C ASP A 394 17.74 -22.76 9.05
N PHE A 395 18.80 -21.97 9.26
CA PHE A 395 18.80 -20.85 10.20
C PHE A 395 17.82 -19.74 9.78
N ARG A 396 17.81 -19.35 8.50
CA ARG A 396 16.87 -18.34 7.97
C ARG A 396 15.43 -18.76 8.26
N TYR A 397 15.04 -19.98 7.90
CA TYR A 397 13.69 -20.47 8.15
C TYR A 397 13.33 -20.48 9.64
N ALA A 398 14.25 -20.93 10.50
CA ALA A 398 14.02 -20.91 11.94
C ALA A 398 13.85 -19.49 12.50
N LEU A 399 14.56 -18.51 11.93
CA LEU A 399 14.45 -17.10 12.33
C LEU A 399 13.15 -16.47 11.80
N GLU A 400 12.76 -16.77 10.55
CA GLU A 400 11.46 -16.37 9.97
C GLU A 400 10.29 -16.86 10.84
N ASP A 401 10.30 -18.14 11.22
CA ASP A 401 9.30 -18.75 12.09
C ASP A 401 9.25 -18.05 13.46
N ARG A 402 10.42 -17.78 14.05
CA ARG A 402 10.54 -17.11 15.34
C ARG A 402 10.00 -15.68 15.28
N ILE A 403 10.44 -14.89 14.31
CA ILE A 403 9.99 -13.50 14.10
C ILE A 403 8.47 -13.49 13.90
N THR A 404 7.96 -14.38 13.04
CA THR A 404 6.51 -14.45 12.77
C THR A 404 5.71 -14.74 14.04
N LYS A 405 6.12 -15.75 14.81
CA LYS A 405 5.41 -16.20 16.01
C LYS A 405 5.54 -15.26 17.21
N GLU A 406 6.74 -14.72 17.44
CA GLU A 406 7.06 -13.94 18.65
C GLU A 406 6.87 -12.44 18.47
N ILE A 407 6.91 -11.93 17.22
CA ILE A 407 6.90 -10.49 16.93
C ILE A 407 5.71 -10.10 16.08
N LEU A 408 5.55 -10.69 14.89
CA LEU A 408 4.52 -10.26 13.94
C LEU A 408 3.10 -10.59 14.42
N ASN A 409 2.84 -11.86 14.76
CA ASN A 409 1.50 -12.34 15.09
C ASN A 409 0.91 -11.80 16.41
N PRO A 410 1.64 -11.71 17.54
CA PRO A 410 1.03 -11.39 18.83
C PRO A 410 0.35 -10.02 18.89
N GLU A 411 0.91 -9.03 18.20
CA GLU A 411 0.40 -7.65 18.17
C GLU A 411 -0.05 -7.21 16.78
N GLY A 412 0.03 -8.11 15.79
CA GLY A 412 -0.29 -7.81 14.39
C GLY A 412 0.61 -6.71 13.83
N LEU A 413 1.93 -6.90 13.91
CA LEU A 413 2.91 -5.89 13.47
C LEU A 413 3.26 -5.99 11.98
N GLY A 414 2.85 -7.06 11.30
CA GLY A 414 3.13 -7.25 9.88
C GLY A 414 2.95 -8.68 9.41
N LEU A 415 3.47 -8.95 8.21
CA LEU A 415 3.47 -10.24 7.54
C LEU A 415 4.88 -10.57 7.05
N LEU A 416 5.23 -11.86 7.10
CA LEU A 416 6.34 -12.40 6.32
C LEU A 416 5.84 -12.58 4.88
N LEU A 417 6.47 -11.88 3.94
CA LEU A 417 6.17 -12.00 2.51
C LEU A 417 6.98 -13.11 1.84
N GLY A 418 8.12 -13.47 2.41
CA GLY A 418 9.01 -14.46 1.83
C GLY A 418 10.45 -14.27 2.27
N GLY A 419 11.35 -14.79 1.47
CA GLY A 419 12.78 -14.60 1.66
C GLY A 419 13.59 -15.26 0.56
N ALA A 420 14.86 -14.91 0.51
CA ALA A 420 15.76 -15.30 -0.56
C ALA A 420 17.13 -15.68 -0.04
N MET A 421 17.82 -16.49 -0.83
CA MET A 421 19.21 -16.86 -0.61
C MET A 421 20.01 -16.43 -1.82
N GLY A 422 20.96 -15.54 -1.58
CA GLY A 422 21.95 -15.14 -2.55
C GLY A 422 23.30 -15.80 -2.35
N THR A 423 24.26 -15.38 -3.16
CA THR A 423 25.62 -15.92 -3.14
C THR A 423 26.43 -15.46 -1.93
N CYS A 424 26.09 -14.33 -1.32
CA CYS A 424 26.77 -13.79 -0.13
C CYS A 424 25.81 -13.31 0.97
N CYS A 425 24.52 -13.14 0.68
CA CYS A 425 23.52 -12.68 1.65
C CYS A 425 22.28 -13.58 1.69
N CYS A 426 21.60 -13.55 2.83
CA CYS A 426 20.24 -14.07 2.98
C CYS A 426 19.27 -12.94 3.30
N TYR A 427 18.05 -13.09 2.83
CA TYR A 427 17.00 -12.07 2.88
C TYR A 427 15.72 -12.63 3.49
N MET A 428 15.06 -11.84 4.32
CA MET A 428 13.71 -12.11 4.85
C MET A 428 12.85 -10.89 4.55
N ASP A 429 11.75 -11.09 3.83
CA ASP A 429 10.95 -10.03 3.23
C ASP A 429 9.69 -9.82 4.07
N PHE A 430 9.38 -8.59 4.45
CA PHE A 430 8.28 -8.26 5.36
C PHE A 430 7.41 -7.12 4.83
N LEU A 431 6.12 -7.19 5.15
CA LEU A 431 5.20 -6.06 5.12
C LEU A 431 4.89 -5.68 6.57
N LEU A 432 5.38 -4.52 7.03
CA LEU A 432 5.21 -4.06 8.39
C LEU A 432 4.06 -3.05 8.49
N TYR A 433 3.16 -3.25 9.44
CA TYR A 433 2.07 -2.32 9.74
C TYR A 433 2.45 -1.26 10.77
N ASP A 434 3.56 -1.49 11.49
CA ASP A 434 4.22 -0.55 12.41
C ASP A 434 5.72 -0.89 12.49
N VAL A 435 6.55 -0.14 11.76
CA VAL A 435 7.99 -0.40 11.66
C VAL A 435 8.72 -0.12 12.96
N ASN A 436 8.30 0.90 13.72
CA ASN A 436 8.96 1.28 14.96
C ASN A 436 8.72 0.22 16.05
N ALA A 437 7.47 -0.21 16.22
CA ALA A 437 7.14 -1.29 17.16
C ALA A 437 7.81 -2.63 16.77
N PHE A 438 7.91 -2.91 15.46
CA PHE A 438 8.67 -4.08 14.99
C PHE A 438 10.15 -3.98 15.36
N LEU A 439 10.79 -2.84 15.10
CA LEU A 439 12.22 -2.62 15.38
C LEU A 439 12.55 -2.77 16.88
N GLU A 440 11.71 -2.23 17.76
CA GLU A 440 11.86 -2.36 19.21
C GLU A 440 11.92 -3.82 19.68
N LYS A 441 11.19 -4.71 19.00
CA LYS A 441 11.06 -6.13 19.36
C LYS A 441 12.06 -7.04 18.62
N VAL A 442 12.34 -6.76 17.36
CA VAL A 442 13.22 -7.61 16.53
C VAL A 442 14.68 -7.43 16.90
N VAL A 443 15.12 -6.20 17.21
CA VAL A 443 16.54 -5.92 17.49
C VAL A 443 17.08 -6.75 18.67
N PRO A 444 16.38 -6.90 19.80
CA PRO A 444 16.80 -7.81 20.87
C PRO A 444 16.94 -9.27 20.42
N VAL A 445 16.02 -9.78 19.61
CA VAL A 445 16.05 -11.15 19.08
C VAL A 445 17.25 -11.36 18.17
N LEU A 446 17.53 -10.41 17.27
CA LEU A 446 18.68 -10.49 16.35
C LEU A 446 20.03 -10.49 17.09
N ARG A 447 20.13 -9.78 18.23
CA ARG A 447 21.33 -9.76 19.07
C ARG A 447 21.64 -11.10 19.74
N GLU A 448 20.70 -12.04 19.80
CA GLU A 448 20.96 -13.40 20.26
C GLU A 448 21.79 -14.23 19.25
N TYR A 449 22.02 -13.70 18.05
CA TYR A 449 22.77 -14.35 16.97
C TYR A 449 24.02 -13.54 16.60
N PRO A 450 25.00 -13.40 17.53
CA PRO A 450 26.20 -12.58 17.33
C PRO A 450 27.14 -13.08 16.23
N GLN A 451 26.87 -14.22 15.61
CA GLN A 451 27.60 -14.68 14.44
C GLN A 451 27.22 -13.95 13.14
N TYR A 452 26.10 -13.21 13.13
CA TYR A 452 25.61 -12.46 11.97
C TYR A 452 25.47 -10.97 12.29
N SER A 453 25.77 -10.13 11.30
CA SER A 453 25.33 -8.73 11.30
C SER A 453 24.01 -8.66 10.53
N PHE A 454 23.01 -7.99 11.10
CA PHE A 454 21.70 -7.84 10.47
C PHE A 454 21.48 -6.39 10.05
N TYR A 455 20.86 -6.24 8.89
CA TYR A 455 20.54 -4.96 8.28
C TYR A 455 19.08 -4.93 7.85
N LEU A 456 18.44 -3.78 7.94
CA LEU A 456 17.12 -3.51 7.38
C LEU A 456 17.27 -2.56 6.19
N SER A 457 16.60 -2.85 5.10
CA SER A 457 16.39 -1.95 3.99
C SER A 457 14.92 -1.88 3.64
N ASP A 458 14.49 -0.74 3.13
CA ASP A 458 13.22 -0.65 2.42
C ASP A 458 13.26 -1.50 1.14
N PHE A 459 12.09 -1.90 0.67
CA PHE A 459 11.95 -2.71 -0.54
C PHE A 459 12.01 -1.87 -1.83
N HIS A 460 12.99 -0.97 -1.94
CA HIS A 460 13.33 -0.24 -3.16
C HIS A 460 14.85 -0.02 -3.26
N GLN A 461 15.35 0.32 -4.45
CA GLN A 461 16.79 0.53 -4.68
C GLN A 461 17.26 1.89 -4.13
N ASN A 462 18.57 2.09 -4.02
CA ASN A 462 19.19 3.37 -3.60
C ASN A 462 18.78 3.83 -2.19
N CYS A 463 18.43 2.86 -1.33
CA CYS A 463 18.00 3.12 0.05
C CYS A 463 19.16 3.23 1.03
N ARG A 464 18.89 3.90 2.15
CA ARG A 464 19.76 3.81 3.31
C ARG A 464 19.63 2.43 3.98
N LEU A 465 20.74 1.70 4.03
CA LEU A 465 20.85 0.48 4.82
C LEU A 465 20.95 0.78 6.32
N THR A 466 20.02 0.27 7.12
CA THR A 466 20.00 0.46 8.57
C THR A 466 20.58 -0.76 9.28
N ARG A 467 21.74 -0.60 9.93
CA ARG A 467 22.37 -1.68 10.71
C ARG A 467 21.63 -1.91 12.02
N LEU A 468 21.16 -3.13 12.26
CA LEU A 468 20.35 -3.50 13.44
C LEU A 468 21.17 -4.17 14.55
N SER A 469 22.18 -4.98 14.19
CA SER A 469 23.08 -5.62 15.15
C SER A 469 24.44 -5.94 14.52
N ASP A 470 25.43 -6.14 15.39
CA ASP A 470 26.82 -6.40 15.01
C ASP A 470 27.17 -7.87 15.27
N SER A 471 27.94 -8.45 14.36
CA SER A 471 28.62 -9.70 14.62
C SER A 471 29.78 -9.52 15.60
N GLU A 472 29.92 -10.42 16.57
CA GLU A 472 31.10 -10.49 17.45
C GLU A 472 32.33 -11.07 16.75
N ARG A 473 32.19 -11.53 15.50
CA ARG A 473 33.32 -11.85 14.64
C ARG A 473 34.02 -10.53 14.28
N LYS A 474 35.19 -10.29 14.88
CA LYS A 474 36.12 -9.27 14.39
C LYS A 474 36.52 -9.64 12.96
N ASP A 475 36.39 -8.67 12.06
CA ASP A 475 36.94 -8.72 10.71
C ASP A 475 38.34 -9.35 10.74
N CYS A 476 38.54 -10.38 9.93
CA CYS A 476 39.83 -11.01 9.74
C CYS A 476 40.42 -10.60 8.40
#